data_AF-A0A238KCW2-F1
#
_entry.id   AF-A0A238KCW2-F1
#
_cell.length_a   1.000
_cell.length_b   1.000
_cell.length_c   1.000
_cell.angle_alpha   90.00
_cell.angle_beta   90.00
_cell.angle_gamma   90.00
#
_symmetry.space_group_name_H-M   'P 1'
#
loop_
_entity.id
_entity.type
_entity.pdbx_description
1 polymer ?
#
loop_
_entity_poly.entity_id
_entity_poly.type
_entity_poly.pdbx_seq_one_letter_code
_entity_poly.pdbx_strand_id
1 'polypeptide(L)'
;MILVTGASRSGKTSTLKQLVALEPGWEHVVASRVLRQIGCPLENLSLEEAVSNQKLLIRELALRGQLREPNLLLDGHAVLEVQSKPVCLKDEVFDALNPDAVVVIYDSIQSIQFRRRKAGRGELSLQDISHFQKCEIEHSKSQSERLNVPCALIESGDVAKMSEWIQCIRRQFLS
;
A
#
# COMPACT_ATOMS: atom_id res chain seq x y z
N MET A 1 9.68 9.20 1.22
CA MET A 1 8.93 7.94 1.07
C MET A 1 7.59 8.16 0.38
N ILE A 2 7.24 7.31 -0.59
CA ILE A 2 5.90 7.20 -1.18
C ILE A 2 5.21 5.96 -0.59
N LEU A 3 4.00 6.15 -0.03
CA LEU A 3 3.16 5.04 0.42
C LEU A 3 2.34 4.50 -0.76
N VAL A 4 2.42 3.20 -1.01
CA VAL A 4 1.70 2.53 -2.09
C VAL A 4 0.66 1.58 -1.52
N THR A 5 -0.61 1.89 -1.77
CA THR A 5 -1.79 1.20 -1.22
C THR A 5 -2.61 0.55 -2.34
N GLY A 6 -3.68 -0.15 -1.96
CA GLY A 6 -4.52 -0.90 -2.90
C GLY A 6 -4.92 -2.26 -2.34
N ALA A 7 -5.99 -2.82 -2.89
CA ALA A 7 -6.57 -4.07 -2.39
C ALA A 7 -5.56 -5.23 -2.39
N SER A 8 -5.82 -6.23 -1.55
CA SER A 8 -5.02 -7.46 -1.56
C SER A 8 -5.04 -8.09 -2.94
N ARG A 9 -3.85 -8.28 -3.53
CA ARG A 9 -3.62 -8.81 -4.88
C ARG A 9 -4.02 -7.86 -6.01
N SER A 10 -4.17 -6.56 -5.73
CA SER A 10 -4.39 -5.52 -6.75
C SER A 10 -3.25 -5.40 -7.76
N GLY A 11 -2.03 -5.81 -7.41
CA GLY A 11 -0.87 -5.79 -8.32
C GLY A 11 0.27 -4.87 -7.88
N LYS A 12 0.12 -4.18 -6.74
CA LYS A 12 1.15 -3.32 -6.11
C LYS A 12 2.57 -3.88 -6.25
N THR A 13 2.82 -5.03 -5.62
CA THR A 13 4.16 -5.61 -5.55
C THR A 13 4.75 -5.89 -6.93
N SER A 14 3.95 -6.33 -7.90
CA SER A 14 4.44 -6.55 -9.27
C SER A 14 4.76 -5.23 -9.97
N THR A 15 3.90 -4.22 -9.87
CA THR A 15 4.12 -2.90 -10.46
C THR A 15 5.35 -2.23 -9.87
N LEU A 16 5.53 -2.28 -8.55
CA LEU A 16 6.67 -1.68 -7.87
C LEU A 16 7.99 -2.39 -8.21
N LYS A 17 7.98 -3.72 -8.33
CA LYS A 17 9.17 -4.46 -8.78
C LYS A 17 9.59 -4.07 -10.19
N GLN A 18 8.64 -3.88 -11.10
CA GLN A 18 8.93 -3.43 -12.46
C GLN A 18 9.46 -1.99 -12.47
N LEU A 19 8.87 -1.10 -11.67
CA LEU A 19 9.36 0.27 -11.52
C LEU A 19 10.81 0.29 -11.01
N VAL A 20 11.13 -0.41 -9.92
CA VAL A 20 12.50 -0.47 -9.36
C VAL A 20 13.49 -1.10 -10.33
N ALA A 21 13.07 -2.05 -11.17
CA ALA A 21 13.93 -2.60 -12.20
C ALA A 21 14.32 -1.57 -13.28
N LEU A 22 13.44 -0.60 -13.57
CA LEU A 22 13.68 0.50 -14.52
C LEU A 22 14.37 1.69 -13.85
N GLU A 23 14.08 1.92 -12.57
CA GLU A 23 14.60 3.03 -11.76
C GLU A 23 15.25 2.50 -10.48
N PRO A 24 16.50 1.98 -10.55
CA PRO A 24 17.16 1.31 -9.43
C PRO A 24 17.51 2.24 -8.26
N GLY A 25 17.28 3.56 -8.40
CA GLY A 25 17.40 4.52 -7.31
C GLY A 25 16.29 4.41 -6.27
N TRP A 26 15.24 3.62 -6.51
CA TRP A 26 14.16 3.37 -5.55
C TRP A 26 14.39 2.10 -4.73
N GLU A 27 14.19 2.20 -3.43
CA GLU A 27 14.07 1.05 -2.53
C GLU A 27 12.61 0.59 -2.47
N HIS A 28 12.37 -0.71 -2.69
CA HIS A 28 11.05 -1.32 -2.53
C HIS A 28 10.94 -2.08 -1.21
N VAL A 29 10.11 -1.57 -0.30
CA VAL A 29 9.84 -2.21 0.99
C VAL A 29 8.43 -2.76 1.02
N VAL A 30 8.29 -4.06 1.30
CA VAL A 30 6.99 -4.73 1.44
C VAL A 30 6.63 -4.84 2.91
N ALA A 31 5.60 -4.11 3.35
CA ALA A 31 5.18 -4.05 4.76
C ALA A 31 4.92 -5.44 5.36
N SER A 32 4.21 -6.30 4.62
CA SER A 32 3.94 -7.68 5.04
C SER A 32 5.21 -8.54 5.16
N ARG A 33 6.28 -8.25 4.41
CA ARG A 33 7.58 -8.93 4.55
C ARG A 33 8.30 -8.47 5.80
N VAL A 34 8.27 -7.18 6.11
CA VAL A 34 8.84 -6.61 7.35
C VAL A 34 8.18 -7.26 8.56
N LEU A 35 6.84 -7.26 8.61
CA LEU A 35 6.06 -7.90 9.67
C LEU A 35 6.36 -9.40 9.82
N ARG A 36 6.50 -10.13 8.71
CA ARG A 36 6.85 -11.55 8.75
C ARG A 36 8.24 -11.79 9.35
N GLN A 37 9.22 -10.93 9.05
CA GLN A 37 10.59 -11.06 9.57
C GLN A 37 10.64 -10.91 11.09
N ILE A 38 9.76 -10.09 11.67
CA ILE A 38 9.66 -9.91 13.12
C ILE A 38 8.62 -10.84 13.77
N GLY A 39 8.14 -11.86 13.05
CA GLY A 39 7.27 -12.91 13.58
C GLY A 39 5.80 -12.52 13.76
N CYS A 40 5.32 -11.44 13.14
CA CYS A 40 3.92 -11.03 13.24
C CYS A 40 3.00 -11.93 12.40
N PRO A 41 1.79 -12.26 12.89
CA PRO A 41 0.77 -12.91 12.08
C PRO A 41 0.31 -11.97 10.96
N LEU A 42 -0.12 -12.53 9.82
CA LEU A 42 -0.57 -11.76 8.63
C LEU A 42 -1.90 -12.23 8.06
N GLU A 43 -2.45 -13.31 8.59
CA GLU A 43 -3.67 -13.97 8.11
C GLU A 43 -4.55 -14.28 9.31
N ASN A 44 -5.87 -14.30 9.09
CA ASN A 44 -6.87 -14.55 10.15
C ASN A 44 -6.71 -13.65 11.38
N LEU A 45 -6.26 -12.41 11.16
CA LEU A 45 -6.03 -11.45 12.23
C LEU A 45 -7.33 -11.13 12.95
N SER A 46 -7.26 -11.07 14.28
CA SER A 46 -8.17 -10.27 15.08
C SER A 46 -7.94 -8.79 14.84
N LEU A 47 -8.90 -7.95 15.24
CA LEU A 47 -8.74 -6.50 15.17
C LEU A 47 -7.55 -6.01 16.01
N GLU A 48 -7.35 -6.61 17.18
CA GLU A 48 -6.24 -6.27 18.08
C GLU A 48 -4.88 -6.56 17.44
N GLU A 49 -4.72 -7.74 16.83
CA GLU A 49 -3.49 -8.10 16.10
C GLU A 49 -3.27 -7.19 14.90
N ALA A 50 -4.32 -6.87 14.15
CA ALA A 50 -4.24 -5.96 13.01
C ALA A 50 -3.74 -4.56 13.42
N VAL A 51 -4.22 -4.03 14.54
CA VAL A 51 -3.77 -2.74 15.12
C VAL A 51 -2.35 -2.85 15.67
N SER A 52 -2.03 -3.93 16.41
CA SER A 52 -0.70 -4.17 16.98
C SER A 52 0.36 -4.25 15.87
N ASN A 53 0.05 -4.94 14.78
CA ASN A 53 0.91 -5.04 13.61
C ASN A 53 1.27 -3.66 13.03
N GLN A 54 0.35 -2.67 13.01
CA GLN A 54 0.71 -1.34 12.50
C GLN A 54 1.76 -0.65 13.38
N LYS A 55 1.61 -0.75 14.70
CA LYS A 55 2.58 -0.18 15.64
C LYS A 55 3.96 -0.85 15.50
N LEU A 56 3.97 -2.17 15.34
CA LEU A 56 5.19 -2.94 15.14
C LEU A 56 5.87 -2.62 13.80
N LEU A 57 5.09 -2.47 12.72
CA LEU A 57 5.60 -2.05 11.42
C LEU A 57 6.26 -0.67 11.49
N ILE A 58 5.58 0.32 12.05
CA ILE A 58 6.12 1.69 12.19
C ILE A 58 7.42 1.67 13.01
N ARG A 59 7.43 0.95 14.14
CA ARG A 59 8.62 0.81 14.98
C ARG A 59 9.79 0.20 14.19
N GLU A 60 9.53 -0.86 13.43
CA GLU A 60 10.56 -1.56 12.67
C GLU A 60 11.10 -0.70 11.52
N LEU A 61 10.22 0.02 10.80
CA LEU A 61 10.64 1.00 9.78
C LEU A 61 11.48 2.13 10.39
N ALA A 62 11.13 2.60 11.59
CA ALA A 62 11.90 3.62 12.30
C ALA A 62 13.31 3.11 12.66
N LEU A 63 13.41 1.90 13.21
CA LEU A 63 14.70 1.28 13.57
C LEU A 63 15.61 1.08 12.35
N ARG A 64 15.02 0.83 11.17
CA ARG A 64 15.74 0.70 9.90
C ARG A 64 16.08 2.04 9.23
N GLY A 65 15.65 3.17 9.80
CA GLY A 65 15.82 4.50 9.20
C GLY A 65 14.92 4.76 7.98
N GLN A 66 13.94 3.90 7.72
CA GLN A 66 13.15 3.89 6.49
C GLN A 66 11.99 4.91 6.48
N LEU A 67 11.57 5.42 7.65
CA LEU A 67 10.49 6.42 7.73
C LEU A 67 10.83 7.75 7.04
N ARG A 68 12.12 8.05 6.83
CA ARG A 68 12.59 9.29 6.23
C ARG A 68 13.38 9.09 4.94
N GLU A 69 13.39 7.87 4.40
CA GLU A 69 14.12 7.59 3.17
C GLU A 69 13.36 8.24 1.98
N PRO A 70 13.95 9.25 1.30
CA PRO A 70 13.28 9.96 0.22
C PRO A 70 12.93 9.03 -0.95
N ASN A 71 13.75 8.02 -1.21
CA ASN A 71 13.61 7.13 -2.35
C ASN A 71 13.04 5.76 -1.98
N LEU A 72 12.13 5.71 -1.01
CA LEU A 72 11.47 4.49 -0.59
C LEU A 72 10.03 4.40 -1.09
N LEU A 73 9.69 3.25 -1.66
CA LEU A 73 8.33 2.83 -2.01
C LEU A 73 7.84 1.82 -0.96
N LEU A 74 6.91 2.23 -0.11
CA LEU A 74 6.33 1.36 0.91
C LEU A 74 5.07 0.66 0.37
N ASP A 75 5.20 -0.62 0.03
CA ASP A 75 4.11 -1.49 -0.41
C ASP A 75 3.29 -1.97 0.80
N GLY A 76 2.15 -1.32 0.99
CA GLY A 76 1.25 -1.52 2.12
C GLY A 76 -0.22 -1.46 1.73
N HIS A 77 -1.05 -1.11 2.70
CA HIS A 77 -2.51 -1.09 2.59
C HIS A 77 -3.04 0.14 3.32
N ALA A 78 -4.10 0.77 2.81
CA ALA A 78 -4.88 1.73 3.58
C ALA A 78 -6.02 1.04 4.35
N VAL A 79 -6.42 -0.15 3.89
CA VAL A 79 -7.52 -0.93 4.46
C VAL A 79 -7.07 -2.37 4.65
N LEU A 80 -7.26 -2.90 5.85
CA LEU A 80 -6.95 -4.28 6.19
C LEU A 80 -8.17 -5.18 5.99
N GLU A 81 -7.93 -6.41 5.55
CA GLU A 81 -8.93 -7.49 5.53
C GLU A 81 -8.86 -8.23 6.88
N VAL A 82 -9.81 -7.94 7.77
CA VAL A 82 -9.92 -8.54 9.11
C VAL A 82 -11.21 -9.33 9.16
N GLN A 83 -11.13 -10.66 9.28
CA GLN A 83 -12.31 -11.56 9.27
C GLN A 83 -13.26 -11.27 8.08
N SER A 84 -12.69 -11.12 6.88
CA SER A 84 -13.42 -10.78 5.64
C SER A 84 -14.12 -9.41 5.63
N LYS A 85 -13.83 -8.53 6.59
CA LYS A 85 -14.34 -7.16 6.63
C LYS A 85 -13.22 -6.14 6.38
N PRO A 86 -13.51 -5.04 5.67
CA PRO A 86 -12.56 -3.94 5.55
C PRO A 86 -12.46 -3.19 6.86
N VAL A 87 -11.22 -2.98 7.31
CA VAL A 87 -10.89 -2.12 8.46
C VAL A 87 -9.93 -1.05 7.98
N CYS A 88 -10.40 0.19 7.92
CA CYS A 88 -9.55 1.32 7.58
C CYS A 88 -8.45 1.52 8.63
N LEU A 89 -7.24 1.79 8.18
CA LEU A 89 -6.16 2.21 9.06
C LEU A 89 -6.52 3.57 9.68
N LYS A 90 -6.23 3.74 10.96
CA LYS A 90 -6.48 5.00 11.67
C LYS A 90 -5.51 6.09 11.20
N ASP A 91 -5.93 7.35 11.33
CA ASP A 91 -5.14 8.54 11.01
C ASP A 91 -3.74 8.50 11.64
N GLU A 92 -3.64 8.07 12.91
CA GLU A 92 -2.38 7.92 13.64
C GLU A 92 -1.34 7.03 12.95
N VAL A 93 -1.77 6.07 12.12
CA VAL A 93 -0.87 5.22 11.33
C VAL A 93 -0.26 6.02 10.18
N PHE A 94 -1.07 6.81 9.48
CA PHE A 94 -0.59 7.66 8.40
C PHE A 94 0.27 8.81 8.93
N ASP A 95 -0.09 9.38 10.07
CA ASP A 95 0.69 10.43 10.74
C ASP A 95 2.07 9.93 11.14
N ALA A 96 2.16 8.70 11.66
CA ALA A 96 3.41 8.09 12.05
C ALA A 96 4.26 7.63 10.86
N LEU A 97 3.63 7.22 9.76
CA LEU A 97 4.33 6.92 8.50
C LEU A 97 4.83 8.19 7.80
N ASN A 98 4.12 9.31 7.95
CA ASN A 98 4.41 10.61 7.35
C ASN A 98 4.86 10.52 5.89
N PRO A 99 4.05 9.96 4.98
CA PRO A 99 4.43 9.80 3.58
C PRO A 99 4.51 11.15 2.87
N ASP A 100 5.43 11.30 1.92
CA ASP A 100 5.53 12.50 1.08
C ASP A 100 4.49 12.50 -0.04
N ALA A 101 3.99 11.32 -0.41
CA ALA A 101 2.94 11.13 -1.40
C ALA A 101 2.28 9.74 -1.25
N VAL A 102 1.09 9.58 -1.82
CA VAL A 102 0.32 8.32 -1.82
C VAL A 102 0.03 7.86 -3.24
N VAL A 103 0.23 6.57 -3.52
CA VAL A 103 -0.20 5.94 -4.78
C VAL A 103 -1.15 4.81 -4.46
N VAL A 104 -2.34 4.83 -5.06
CA VAL A 104 -3.30 3.73 -4.96
C VAL A 104 -3.24 2.90 -6.23
N ILE A 105 -2.92 1.61 -6.09
CA ILE A 105 -2.93 0.65 -7.19
C ILE A 105 -4.28 -0.07 -7.24
N TYR A 106 -4.96 0.04 -8.36
CA TYR A 106 -6.23 -0.62 -8.64
C TYR A 106 -6.13 -1.53 -9.87
N ASP A 107 -7.12 -2.41 -10.02
CA ASP A 107 -7.30 -3.23 -11.21
C ASP A 107 -8.78 -3.59 -11.38
N SER A 108 -9.11 -4.22 -12.50
CA SER A 108 -10.36 -4.95 -12.69
C SER A 108 -10.60 -5.98 -11.57
N ILE A 109 -11.84 -6.04 -11.11
CA ILE A 109 -12.25 -6.95 -10.02
C ILE A 109 -12.03 -8.42 -10.41
N GLN A 110 -12.21 -8.75 -11.69
CA GLN A 110 -11.97 -10.07 -12.25
C GLN A 110 -10.50 -10.48 -12.16
N SER A 111 -9.57 -9.58 -12.50
CA SER A 111 -8.13 -9.85 -12.39
C SER A 111 -7.68 -10.04 -10.94
N ILE A 112 -8.24 -9.25 -10.02
CA ILE A 112 -7.99 -9.41 -8.58
C ILE A 112 -8.52 -10.76 -8.10
N GLN A 113 -9.75 -11.13 -8.46
CA GLN A 113 -10.35 -12.41 -8.08
C GLN A 113 -9.52 -13.59 -8.62
N PHE A 114 -9.11 -13.54 -9.89
CA PHE A 114 -8.26 -14.55 -10.50
C PHE A 114 -6.95 -14.74 -9.71
N ARG A 115 -6.27 -13.65 -9.35
CA ARG A 115 -5.04 -13.68 -8.55
C ARG A 115 -5.27 -14.19 -7.13
N ARG A 116 -6.40 -13.85 -6.49
CA ARG A 116 -6.76 -14.36 -5.16
C ARG A 116 -6.98 -15.87 -5.19
N ARG A 117 -7.72 -16.39 -6.18
CA ARG A 117 -7.96 -17.82 -6.38
C ARG A 117 -6.65 -18.58 -6.60
N LYS A 118 -5.77 -18.08 -7.48
CA LYS A 118 -4.45 -18.68 -7.74
C LYS A 118 -3.57 -18.76 -6.49
N ALA A 119 -3.75 -17.83 -5.55
CA ALA A 119 -3.00 -17.79 -4.29
C ALA A 119 -3.63 -18.63 -3.17
N GLY A 120 -4.70 -19.39 -3.42
CA GLY A 120 -5.38 -20.20 -2.42
C GLY A 120 -6.07 -19.39 -1.31
N ARG A 121 -6.35 -18.10 -1.55
CA ARG A 121 -7.11 -17.26 -0.60
C ARG A 121 -8.61 -17.58 -0.74
N GLY A 122 -9.33 -17.52 0.38
CA GLY A 122 -10.78 -17.76 0.42
C GLY A 122 -11.55 -16.94 -0.61
N GLU A 123 -12.64 -17.53 -1.13
CA GLU A 123 -13.47 -16.92 -2.17
C GLU A 123 -14.23 -15.71 -1.62
N LEU A 124 -13.64 -14.53 -1.77
CA LEU A 124 -14.42 -13.29 -1.74
C LEU A 124 -15.26 -13.20 -3.02
N SER A 125 -16.49 -12.73 -2.88
CA SER A 125 -17.32 -12.43 -4.04
C SER A 125 -16.74 -11.25 -4.82
N LEU A 126 -17.13 -11.10 -6.09
CA LEU A 126 -16.76 -9.92 -6.87
C LEU A 126 -17.27 -8.63 -6.20
N GLN A 127 -18.41 -8.68 -5.51
CA GLN A 127 -18.96 -7.55 -4.77
C GLN A 127 -18.07 -7.19 -3.58
N ASP A 128 -17.58 -8.17 -2.82
CA ASP A 128 -16.66 -7.93 -1.71
C ASP A 128 -15.35 -7.33 -2.22
N ILE A 129 -14.77 -7.90 -3.27
CA ILE A 129 -13.52 -7.38 -3.86
C ILE A 129 -13.72 -5.93 -4.34
N SER A 130 -14.86 -5.65 -4.99
CA SER A 130 -15.23 -4.30 -5.40
C SER A 130 -15.34 -3.35 -4.20
N HIS A 131 -15.97 -3.80 -3.12
CA HIS A 131 -16.09 -3.03 -1.87
C HIS A 131 -14.73 -2.75 -1.24
N PHE A 132 -13.85 -3.76 -1.12
CA PHE A 132 -12.48 -3.59 -0.62
C PHE A 132 -11.67 -2.60 -1.44
N GLN A 133 -11.72 -2.70 -2.77
CA GLN A 133 -11.00 -1.76 -3.64
C GLN A 133 -11.55 -0.34 -3.52
N LYS A 134 -12.87 -0.18 -3.41
CA LYS A 134 -13.51 1.13 -3.19
C LYS A 134 -13.04 1.74 -1.86
N CYS A 135 -13.07 0.97 -0.77
CA CYS A 135 -12.60 1.43 0.54
C CYS A 135 -11.11 1.82 0.50
N GLU A 136 -10.25 1.05 -0.16
CA GLU A 136 -8.83 1.39 -0.34
C GLU A 136 -8.65 2.73 -1.05
N ILE A 137 -9.36 2.94 -2.17
CA ILE A 137 -9.27 4.18 -2.96
C ILE A 137 -9.78 5.38 -2.15
N GLU A 138 -10.97 5.27 -1.57
CA GLU A 138 -11.59 6.36 -0.82
C GLU A 138 -10.78 6.73 0.42
N HIS A 139 -10.33 5.72 1.18
CA HIS A 139 -9.56 5.98 2.39
C HIS A 139 -8.18 6.55 2.07
N SER A 140 -7.47 6.02 1.09
CA SER A 140 -6.16 6.55 0.68
C SER A 140 -6.25 8.01 0.22
N LYS A 141 -7.28 8.34 -0.57
CA LYS A 141 -7.53 9.72 -1.02
C LYS A 141 -7.82 10.64 0.15
N SER A 142 -8.75 10.26 1.02
CA SER A 142 -9.10 11.02 2.23
C SER A 142 -7.87 11.29 3.12
N GLN A 143 -7.02 10.29 3.30
CA GLN A 143 -5.79 10.44 4.09
C GLN A 143 -4.77 11.35 3.40
N SER A 144 -4.62 11.25 2.07
CA SER A 144 -3.73 12.14 1.32
C SER A 144 -4.19 13.61 1.37
N GLU A 145 -5.51 13.86 1.29
CA GLU A 145 -6.09 15.19 1.44
C GLU A 145 -5.88 15.73 2.85
N ARG A 146 -6.12 14.89 3.88
CA ARG A 146 -5.91 15.23 5.30
C ARG A 146 -4.46 15.60 5.59
N LEU A 147 -3.51 14.87 5.02
CA LEU A 147 -2.07 15.11 5.16
C LEU A 147 -1.55 16.21 4.22
N ASN A 148 -2.38 16.70 3.29
CA ASN A 148 -1.99 17.64 2.24
C ASN A 148 -0.79 17.15 1.40
N VAL A 149 -0.84 15.88 0.97
CA VAL A 149 0.19 15.26 0.13
C VAL A 149 -0.38 14.82 -1.22
N PRO A 150 0.42 14.82 -2.30
CA PRO A 150 -0.04 14.37 -3.61
C PRO A 150 -0.53 12.92 -3.57
N CYS A 151 -1.61 12.66 -4.32
CA CYS A 151 -2.16 11.31 -4.50
C CYS A 151 -2.34 10.96 -5.98
N ALA A 152 -1.97 9.74 -6.36
CA ALA A 152 -2.26 9.18 -7.68
C ALA A 152 -3.06 7.89 -7.60
N LEU A 153 -3.90 7.68 -8.62
CA LEU A 153 -4.59 6.43 -8.87
C LEU A 153 -4.01 5.79 -10.14
N ILE A 154 -3.35 4.64 -9.97
CA ILE A 154 -2.56 3.98 -11.02
C ILE A 154 -3.09 2.57 -11.24
N GLU A 155 -3.28 2.20 -12.50
CA GLU A 155 -3.69 0.84 -12.86
C GLU A 155 -2.51 -0.13 -12.68
N SER A 156 -2.79 -1.33 -12.18
CA SER A 156 -1.78 -2.35 -11.99
C SER A 156 -1.03 -2.67 -13.29
N GLY A 157 0.28 -2.42 -13.28
CA GLY A 157 1.18 -2.67 -14.41
C GLY A 157 1.46 -1.43 -15.25
N ASP A 158 0.77 -0.31 -15.00
CA ASP A 158 1.04 0.97 -15.65
C ASP A 158 2.24 1.69 -15.00
N VAL A 159 3.42 1.10 -15.21
CA VAL A 159 4.69 1.59 -14.66
C VAL A 159 5.09 2.93 -15.27
N ALA A 160 4.76 3.16 -16.55
CA ALA A 160 5.06 4.41 -17.24
C ALA A 160 4.32 5.59 -16.58
N LYS A 161 3.01 5.46 -16.36
CA LYS A 161 2.22 6.49 -15.67
C LYS A 161 2.70 6.73 -14.24
N MET A 162 3.10 5.67 -13.53
CA MET A 162 3.66 5.82 -12.18
C MET A 162 4.98 6.61 -12.20
N SER A 163 5.89 6.27 -13.11
CA SER A 163 7.17 6.97 -13.29
C SER A 163 6.97 8.45 -13.66
N GLU A 164 6.12 8.74 -14.64
CA GLU A 164 5.80 10.10 -15.06
C GLU A 164 5.24 10.94 -13.90
N TRP A 165 4.33 10.36 -13.11
CA TRP A 165 3.76 11.03 -11.95
C TRP A 165 4.81 11.31 -10.86
N ILE A 166 5.67 10.32 -10.56
CA ILE A 166 6.80 10.47 -9.63
C ILE A 166 7.74 11.61 -10.06
N GLN A 167 8.07 11.69 -11.35
CA GLN A 167 8.91 12.77 -11.89
C GLN A 167 8.21 14.13 -11.83
N CYS A 168 6.89 14.17 -11.98
CA CYS A 168 6.10 15.39 -11.83
C CYS A 168 6.18 15.94 -10.40
N ILE A 169 5.90 15.10 -9.40
CA ILE A 169 5.91 15.54 -8.00
C ILE A 169 7.32 15.95 -7.53
N ARG A 170 8.37 15.21 -7.92
CA ARG A 170 9.75 15.57 -7.56
C ARG A 170 10.17 16.94 -8.07
N ARG A 171 9.72 17.33 -9.27
CA ARG A 171 10.01 18.66 -9.83
C ARG A 171 9.34 19.79 -9.04
N GLN A 172 8.18 19.53 -8.44
CA GLN A 172 7.44 20.53 -7.64
C GLN A 172 8.07 20.76 -6.25
N PHE A 173 8.79 19.79 -5.71
CA PHE A 173 9.45 19.91 -4.39
C PHE A 173 10.91 20.39 -4.46
N LEU A 174 11.48 20.52 -5.66
CA LEU A 174 12.85 21.01 -5.88
C LEU A 174 12.91 22.45 -6.44
N SER A 175 11.74 23.07 -6.68
CA SER A 175 11.58 24.46 -7.10
C SER A 175 11.15 25.34 -5.94
#